data_AF-A0A7R9BM75-F1
#
_entry.id   AF-A0A7R9BM75-F1
#
_cell.length_a   1.000
_cell.length_b   1.000
_cell.length_c   1.000
_cell.angle_alpha   90.00
_cell.angle_beta   90.00
_cell.angle_gamma   90.00
#
_symmetry.space_group_name_H-M   'P 1'
#
loop_
_entity.id
_entity.type
_entity.pdbx_description
1 polymer ?
#
loop_
_entity_poly.entity_id
_entity_poly.type
_entity_poly.pdbx_seq_one_letter_code
_entity_poly.pdbx_strand_id
1 'polypeptide(L)'
;MARSRVVDLKIFVAIAVIVVCGFLGKSDGLHRIFEYAERRTPEVSVGLTGAPVMLSHFIELGKPEEAKKAALVTGMEKFFAKASGMPEAPTARVSYSGFITVNKTCDANLFFWFIPAKNSPESAPVTVWLQGGPGASSLFGLFVEHGPWVVDADLNISARDYDWSTANSMLYIDNPVGSGFSYSSDDSCYARSEEDVARDLYSFLTQFFVVFNEFAHQDFYVTGESYAGKYVPAITWKILQANQDQNVHQKINLKGMGIGDGLSDPITMTDYGSYLFEVGMIGYEEKRHFEQVEKNVRQNIEQGNYKIAAELFDELLDGDFNKASYFKNVTGSDYYFNILQFREPKEFSYYVDFINRPEVRQAIHVGNKAFHNGSKVESLLFEDMMKSVKPWFEDILNSGIRVLLFNGQLDIIVAYPLTENFVRSLRWRHAADFKDSPRHQWKIGAVTAGYAQEYENFGLVLVRNAGHMVPYDQPVLGYDLINRFTTGKPFSARLQYLGEN
;
A
#
# COMPACT_ATOMS: atom_id res chain seq x y z
N MET A 1 73.22 -14.82 2.22
CA MET A 1 73.33 -13.62 3.09
C MET A 1 73.85 -12.48 2.23
N ALA A 2 73.34 -11.25 2.20
CA ALA A 2 72.07 -10.65 2.58
C ALA A 2 72.10 -9.21 2.01
N ARG A 3 70.99 -8.80 1.36
CA ARG A 3 70.39 -7.43 1.22
C ARG A 3 71.27 -6.33 0.59
N SER A 4 70.78 -5.39 -0.23
CA SER A 4 69.50 -4.68 -0.33
C SER A 4 69.40 -4.03 -1.73
N ARG A 5 68.20 -3.92 -2.33
CA ARG A 5 67.96 -3.16 -3.57
C ARG A 5 66.99 -2.01 -3.29
N VAL A 6 67.44 -0.80 -3.64
CA VAL A 6 66.61 0.38 -3.92
C VAL A 6 67.05 0.86 -5.29
N VAL A 7 66.15 0.89 -6.28
CA VAL A 7 66.29 1.78 -7.44
C VAL A 7 64.88 2.17 -7.88
N ASP A 8 64.64 3.48 -7.83
CA ASP A 8 63.48 4.14 -8.39
C ASP A 8 63.80 4.64 -9.81
N LEU A 9 62.85 4.36 -10.71
CA LEU A 9 62.25 5.26 -11.70
C LEU A 9 63.15 6.05 -12.70
N LYS A 10 63.06 5.65 -13.97
CA LYS A 10 62.46 6.39 -15.12
C LYS A 10 63.16 6.04 -16.43
N ILE A 11 62.40 5.63 -17.45
CA ILE A 11 62.49 6.07 -18.86
C ILE A 11 61.22 5.62 -19.63
N PHE A 12 60.76 6.54 -20.48
CA PHE A 12 59.55 6.65 -21.31
C PHE A 12 59.30 5.52 -22.34
N VAL A 13 58.04 5.36 -22.80
CA VAL A 13 57.56 5.64 -24.19
C VAL A 13 56.03 5.50 -24.28
N ALA A 14 55.44 6.21 -25.24
CA ALA A 14 54.06 6.65 -25.38
C ALA A 14 53.10 5.71 -26.16
N ILE A 15 51.80 6.01 -26.01
CA ILE A 15 50.63 5.77 -26.90
C ILE A 15 50.11 4.32 -27.04
N ALA A 16 48.90 4.08 -26.49
CA ALA A 16 47.77 3.50 -27.21
C ALA A 16 46.46 3.69 -26.40
N VAL A 17 45.57 4.55 -26.90
CA VAL A 17 44.14 4.57 -26.55
C VAL A 17 43.48 3.50 -27.39
N ILE A 18 43.08 2.36 -26.80
CA ILE A 18 42.04 1.48 -27.33
C ILE A 18 41.18 0.98 -26.16
N VAL A 19 39.89 1.22 -26.34
CA VAL A 19 38.72 0.76 -25.59
C VAL A 19 38.77 -0.75 -25.29
N VAL A 20 38.61 -1.11 -24.03
CA VAL A 20 38.01 -2.39 -23.64
C VAL A 20 36.90 -2.11 -22.62
N CYS A 21 35.69 -1.98 -23.15
CA CYS A 21 34.48 -2.37 -22.44
C CYS A 21 34.55 -3.87 -22.16
N GLY A 22 34.20 -4.30 -20.95
CA GLY A 22 34.03 -5.71 -20.67
C GLY A 22 33.95 -6.03 -19.18
N PHE A 23 32.71 -6.10 -18.68
CA PHE A 23 32.33 -6.82 -17.45
C PHE A 23 32.78 -6.23 -16.12
N LEU A 24 32.23 -5.06 -15.77
CA LEU A 24 31.82 -4.81 -14.40
C LEU A 24 30.31 -4.98 -14.35
N GLY A 25 29.86 -6.05 -13.70
CA GLY A 25 28.45 -6.35 -13.52
C GLY A 25 27.76 -5.19 -12.82
N LYS A 26 26.73 -4.63 -13.46
CA LYS A 26 25.77 -3.76 -12.80
C LYS A 26 25.04 -4.61 -11.75
N SER A 27 25.30 -4.34 -10.48
CA SER A 27 24.41 -4.76 -9.41
C SER A 27 23.26 -3.74 -9.37
N ASP A 28 22.17 -4.05 -10.08
CA ASP A 28 20.94 -3.27 -10.05
C ASP A 28 20.22 -3.55 -8.72
N GLY A 29 20.37 -2.63 -7.77
CA GLY A 29 19.67 -2.59 -6.49
C GLY A 29 19.15 -1.18 -6.25
N LEU A 30 18.23 -0.74 -7.11
CA LEU A 30 17.34 0.39 -6.83
C LEU A 30 15.91 -0.17 -6.74
N HIS A 31 15.14 0.40 -5.82
CA HIS A 31 13.78 0.09 -5.40
C HIS A 31 12.89 -0.55 -6.47
N ARG A 32 12.20 -1.66 -6.15
CA ARG A 32 11.43 -2.39 -7.16
C ARG A 32 9.91 -2.23 -7.11
N ILE A 33 9.32 -1.87 -5.96
CA ILE A 33 7.95 -1.30 -5.97
C ILE A 33 7.94 0.07 -6.69
N PHE A 34 9.09 0.75 -6.75
CA PHE A 34 9.23 2.12 -7.26
C PHE A 34 10.05 2.27 -8.57
N GLU A 35 10.69 1.22 -9.12
CA GLU A 35 11.47 1.33 -10.37
C GLU A 35 10.57 1.57 -11.60
N TYR A 36 9.29 1.20 -11.51
CA TYR A 36 8.43 1.14 -12.68
C TYR A 36 8.02 2.51 -13.23
N ALA A 37 7.94 3.56 -12.40
CA ALA A 37 7.50 4.88 -12.86
C ALA A 37 8.64 5.81 -13.35
N GLU A 38 9.92 5.47 -13.11
CA GLU A 38 11.03 6.17 -13.78
C GLU A 38 11.09 5.85 -15.29
N ARG A 39 10.33 4.84 -15.75
CA ARG A 39 10.07 4.60 -17.16
C ARG A 39 9.13 5.67 -17.71
N ARG A 40 9.72 6.84 -17.97
CA ARG A 40 9.30 7.90 -18.90
C ARG A 40 7.78 8.00 -19.06
N THR A 41 7.17 9.02 -18.45
CA THR A 41 6.01 9.69 -19.07
C THR A 41 6.41 9.87 -20.53
N PRO A 42 5.79 9.16 -21.49
CA PRO A 42 6.16 9.40 -22.86
C PRO A 42 5.81 10.87 -23.13
N GLU A 43 6.59 11.56 -23.95
CA GLU A 43 6.15 12.81 -24.57
C GLU A 43 4.96 12.49 -25.49
N VAL A 44 3.83 12.09 -24.91
CA VAL A 44 2.62 11.80 -25.63
C VAL A 44 2.00 13.15 -25.94
N SER A 45 1.70 13.37 -27.21
CA SER A 45 1.00 14.56 -27.65
C SER A 45 -0.30 14.71 -26.85
N VAL A 46 -0.49 15.90 -26.27
CA VAL A 46 -1.64 16.28 -25.42
C VAL A 46 -2.99 15.92 -26.06
N GLY A 47 -3.06 15.84 -27.40
CA GLY A 47 -4.27 15.46 -28.14
C GLY A 47 -4.74 14.02 -27.95
N LEU A 48 -3.85 13.06 -27.64
CA LEU A 48 -4.22 11.64 -27.53
C LEU A 48 -4.64 11.20 -26.13
N THR A 49 -4.18 11.91 -25.08
CA THR A 49 -4.43 11.54 -23.69
C THR A 49 -5.63 12.26 -23.06
N GLY A 50 -6.23 13.22 -23.78
CA GLY A 50 -7.31 14.06 -23.24
C GLY A 50 -6.84 15.04 -22.15
N ALA A 51 -7.80 15.69 -21.50
CA ALA A 51 -7.55 16.60 -20.39
C ALA A 51 -7.79 15.90 -19.04
N PRO A 52 -7.04 16.24 -17.98
CA PRO A 52 -7.34 15.74 -16.64
C PRO A 52 -8.70 16.27 -16.17
N VAL A 53 -9.50 15.41 -15.52
CA VAL A 53 -10.79 15.80 -14.95
C VAL A 53 -10.61 16.20 -13.49
N MET A 54 -10.84 17.48 -13.19
CA MET A 54 -10.71 18.06 -11.84
C MET A 54 -12.10 18.21 -11.20
N LEU A 55 -12.48 17.29 -10.30
CA LEU A 55 -13.83 17.28 -9.72
C LEU A 55 -14.09 18.46 -8.80
N SER A 56 -13.08 18.94 -8.08
CA SER A 56 -13.17 20.13 -7.22
C SER A 56 -13.67 21.35 -7.98
N HIS A 57 -13.30 21.50 -9.25
CA HIS A 57 -13.79 22.60 -10.09
C HIS A 57 -15.32 22.58 -10.25
N PHE A 58 -15.91 21.41 -10.48
CA PHE A 58 -17.36 21.26 -10.60
C PHE A 58 -18.08 21.47 -9.27
N ILE A 59 -17.48 21.01 -8.16
CA ILE A 59 -18.00 21.23 -6.80
C ILE A 59 -18.10 22.74 -6.51
N GLU A 60 -17.06 23.51 -6.83
CA GLU A 60 -17.02 24.96 -6.65
C GLU A 60 -18.07 25.70 -7.48
N LEU A 61 -18.41 25.17 -8.65
CA LEU A 61 -19.48 25.70 -9.50
C LEU A 61 -20.89 25.22 -9.06
N GLY A 62 -21.00 24.46 -7.97
CA GLY A 62 -22.27 23.92 -7.49
C GLY A 62 -22.87 22.83 -8.39
N LYS A 63 -22.02 22.06 -9.10
CA LYS A 63 -22.42 21.09 -10.13
C LYS A 63 -21.91 19.66 -9.84
N PRO A 64 -22.19 19.06 -8.67
CA PRO A 64 -21.69 17.73 -8.32
C PRO A 64 -22.14 16.62 -9.30
N GLU A 65 -23.36 16.71 -9.84
CA GLU A 65 -23.86 15.75 -10.84
C GLU A 65 -23.08 15.81 -12.18
N GLU A 66 -22.62 17.00 -12.58
CA GLU A 66 -21.75 17.13 -13.75
C GLU A 66 -20.35 16.59 -13.44
N ALA A 67 -19.84 16.78 -12.22
CA ALA A 67 -18.60 16.20 -11.76
C ALA A 67 -18.62 14.66 -11.87
N LYS A 68 -19.68 14.02 -11.37
CA LYS A 68 -19.86 12.57 -11.43
C LYS A 68 -19.94 12.05 -12.87
N LYS A 69 -20.65 12.76 -13.75
CA LYS A 69 -20.71 12.41 -15.19
C LYS A 69 -19.34 12.54 -15.85
N ALA A 70 -18.57 13.59 -15.52
CA ALA A 70 -17.23 13.80 -16.04
C ALA A 70 -16.22 12.76 -15.52
N ALA A 71 -16.46 12.18 -14.35
CA ALA A 71 -15.61 11.14 -13.77
C ALA A 71 -15.83 9.75 -14.39
N LEU A 72 -16.92 9.51 -15.13
CA LEU A 72 -17.30 8.18 -15.63
C LEU A 72 -16.26 7.62 -16.61
N VAL A 73 -15.60 6.52 -16.24
CA VAL A 73 -14.60 5.85 -17.09
C VAL A 73 -15.29 5.14 -18.24
N THR A 74 -14.81 5.38 -19.46
CA THR A 74 -15.35 4.80 -20.70
C THR A 74 -14.23 4.32 -21.61
N GLY A 75 -14.49 3.34 -22.47
CA GLY A 75 -13.51 2.88 -23.47
C GLY A 75 -12.50 1.85 -22.95
N MET A 76 -12.66 1.34 -21.73
CA MET A 76 -11.80 0.28 -21.18
C MET A 76 -12.11 -1.10 -21.79
N GLU A 77 -13.33 -1.31 -22.28
CA GLU A 77 -13.80 -2.56 -22.88
C GLU A 77 -12.93 -3.04 -24.06
N LYS A 78 -12.28 -2.10 -24.77
CA LYS A 78 -11.43 -2.39 -25.93
C LYS A 78 -10.10 -3.06 -25.58
N PHE A 79 -9.69 -3.02 -24.31
CA PHE A 79 -8.46 -3.63 -23.84
C PHE A 79 -8.65 -5.03 -23.29
N PHE A 80 -9.90 -5.50 -23.15
CA PHE A 80 -10.13 -6.87 -22.70
C PHE A 80 -9.60 -7.83 -23.74
N ALA A 81 -8.83 -8.83 -23.27
CA ALA A 81 -8.39 -9.90 -24.14
C ALA A 81 -9.61 -10.50 -24.86
N LYS A 82 -9.55 -10.58 -26.19
CA LYS A 82 -10.60 -11.25 -26.98
C LYS A 82 -10.58 -12.73 -26.59
N ALA A 83 -11.42 -13.11 -25.64
CA ALA A 83 -11.61 -14.51 -25.30
C ALA A 83 -12.11 -15.23 -26.54
N SER A 84 -11.29 -16.16 -27.07
CA SER A 84 -11.67 -16.98 -28.21
C SER A 84 -12.92 -17.79 -27.83
N GLY A 85 -14.08 -17.44 -28.39
CA GLY A 85 -15.33 -18.17 -28.20
C GLY A 85 -16.28 -17.66 -27.12
N MET A 86 -16.03 -16.50 -26.49
CA MET A 86 -17.05 -15.86 -25.65
C MET A 86 -17.84 -14.80 -26.45
N PRO A 87 -19.18 -14.88 -26.51
CA PRO A 87 -20.01 -13.97 -27.29
C PRO A 87 -20.13 -12.55 -26.68
N GLU A 88 -19.72 -12.35 -25.42
CA GLU A 88 -19.73 -11.06 -24.74
C GLU A 88 -18.38 -10.81 -24.08
N ALA A 89 -17.81 -9.61 -24.29
CA ALA A 89 -16.64 -9.15 -23.56
C ALA A 89 -16.96 -9.17 -22.05
N PRO A 90 -15.99 -9.49 -21.15
CA PRO A 90 -16.21 -9.39 -19.72
C PRO A 90 -16.82 -8.01 -19.41
N THR A 91 -18.00 -8.00 -18.81
CA THR A 91 -18.81 -6.78 -18.67
C THR A 91 -17.98 -5.69 -18.02
N ALA A 92 -17.70 -4.62 -18.78
CA ALA A 92 -16.99 -3.46 -18.26
C ALA A 92 -17.67 -3.00 -16.97
N ARG A 93 -16.93 -2.97 -15.86
CA ARG A 93 -17.46 -2.50 -14.57
C ARG A 93 -17.63 -0.98 -14.68
N VAL A 94 -18.80 -0.48 -14.28
CA VAL A 94 -18.97 0.97 -14.08
C VAL A 94 -17.92 1.41 -13.08
N SER A 95 -17.16 2.45 -13.42
CA SER A 95 -16.14 3.02 -12.54
C SER A 95 -15.94 4.48 -12.84
N TYR A 96 -15.34 5.19 -11.89
CA TYR A 96 -15.15 6.63 -11.94
C TYR A 96 -13.71 6.97 -11.57
N SER A 97 -13.12 7.93 -12.24
CA SER A 97 -11.77 8.40 -11.93
C SER A 97 -11.63 9.90 -12.20
N GLY A 98 -10.63 10.51 -11.58
CA GLY A 98 -10.32 11.91 -11.75
C GLY A 98 -9.51 12.42 -10.57
N PHE A 99 -9.44 13.74 -10.44
CA PHE A 99 -8.68 14.41 -9.39
C PHE A 99 -9.58 15.19 -8.45
N ILE A 100 -9.21 15.21 -7.18
CA ILE A 100 -9.73 16.15 -6.18
C ILE A 100 -8.58 17.02 -5.70
N THR A 101 -8.78 18.34 -5.75
CA THR A 101 -7.85 19.34 -5.25
C THR A 101 -7.97 19.42 -3.73
N VAL A 102 -6.93 18.99 -3.02
CA VAL A 102 -6.88 18.96 -1.56
C VAL A 102 -6.26 20.23 -0.98
N ASN A 103 -5.42 20.92 -1.75
CA ASN A 103 -4.88 22.24 -1.42
C ASN A 103 -4.73 23.11 -2.68
N LYS A 104 -5.54 24.17 -2.77
CA LYS A 104 -5.58 25.07 -3.94
C LYS A 104 -4.35 25.97 -4.06
N THR A 105 -3.71 26.33 -2.95
CA THR A 105 -2.62 27.32 -2.93
C THR A 105 -1.41 26.85 -3.72
N CYS A 106 -1.21 25.54 -3.79
CA CYS A 106 -0.08 24.87 -4.42
C CYS A 106 -0.49 23.91 -5.55
N ASP A 107 -1.78 23.90 -5.93
CA ASP A 107 -2.34 22.95 -6.91
C ASP A 107 -2.06 21.49 -6.52
N ALA A 108 -2.29 21.13 -5.25
CA ALA A 108 -2.14 19.77 -4.76
C ALA A 108 -3.41 18.96 -5.03
N ASN A 109 -3.26 17.88 -5.78
CA ASN A 109 -4.35 17.07 -6.31
C ASN A 109 -4.12 15.59 -6.07
N LEU A 110 -5.12 14.91 -5.50
CA LEU A 110 -5.12 13.47 -5.35
C LEU A 110 -5.95 12.82 -6.47
N PHE A 111 -5.36 11.84 -7.15
CA PHE A 111 -6.03 10.97 -8.10
C PHE A 111 -6.75 9.83 -7.38
N PHE A 112 -7.89 9.41 -7.92
CA PHE A 112 -8.59 8.23 -7.45
C PHE A 112 -9.20 7.41 -8.59
N TRP A 113 -9.48 6.14 -8.29
CA TRP A 113 -10.35 5.29 -9.09
C TRP A 113 -11.36 4.60 -8.16
N PHE A 114 -12.64 4.90 -8.38
CA PHE A 114 -13.77 4.36 -7.63
C PHE A 114 -14.54 3.33 -8.46
N ILE A 115 -14.83 2.18 -7.86
CA ILE A 115 -15.53 1.06 -8.48
C ILE A 115 -16.68 0.64 -7.55
N PRO A 116 -17.94 1.03 -7.85
CA PRO A 116 -19.10 0.56 -7.11
C PRO A 116 -19.18 -0.98 -7.05
N ALA A 117 -19.74 -1.50 -5.97
CA ALA A 117 -19.89 -2.94 -5.78
C ALA A 117 -20.67 -3.58 -6.94
N LYS A 118 -20.29 -4.82 -7.32
CA LYS A 118 -21.08 -5.62 -8.28
C LYS A 118 -22.47 -5.92 -7.75
N ASN A 119 -22.49 -6.37 -6.50
CA ASN A 119 -23.66 -6.89 -5.85
C ASN A 119 -24.20 -5.81 -4.91
N SER A 120 -25.47 -5.47 -5.08
CA SER A 120 -26.20 -4.53 -4.23
C SER A 120 -25.44 -3.19 -3.97
N PRO A 121 -24.96 -2.49 -5.01
CA PRO A 121 -24.18 -1.26 -4.87
C PRO A 121 -24.87 -0.17 -4.04
N GLU A 122 -26.21 -0.18 -3.95
CA GLU A 122 -27.02 0.73 -3.14
C GLU A 122 -26.92 0.49 -1.62
N SER A 123 -26.45 -0.69 -1.19
CA SER A 123 -26.30 -1.05 0.22
C SER A 123 -24.92 -1.58 0.61
N ALA A 124 -24.07 -1.86 -0.37
CA ALA A 124 -22.69 -2.28 -0.15
C ALA A 124 -21.88 -1.20 0.58
N PRO A 125 -20.93 -1.58 1.46
CA PRO A 125 -20.05 -0.61 2.11
C PRO A 125 -19.13 0.06 1.10
N VAL A 126 -18.73 1.31 1.39
CA VAL A 126 -17.63 1.98 0.71
C VAL A 126 -16.34 1.66 1.45
N THR A 127 -15.33 1.17 0.73
CA THR A 127 -14.05 0.77 1.31
C THR A 127 -12.91 1.46 0.56
N VAL A 128 -12.16 2.28 1.28
CA VAL A 128 -10.93 2.89 0.76
C VAL A 128 -9.82 1.86 0.79
N TRP A 129 -9.01 1.81 -0.27
CA TRP A 129 -7.72 1.13 -0.28
C TRP A 129 -6.59 2.15 -0.44
N LEU A 130 -5.63 2.10 0.48
CA LEU A 130 -4.40 2.89 0.47
C LEU A 130 -3.21 1.94 0.39
N GLN A 131 -2.47 2.01 -0.71
CA GLN A 131 -1.18 1.36 -0.80
C GLN A 131 -0.15 2.12 0.08
N GLY A 132 0.87 1.40 0.56
CA GLY A 132 1.90 1.93 1.44
C GLY A 132 3.05 2.60 0.68
N GLY A 133 4.24 2.01 0.77
CA GLY A 133 5.49 2.61 0.31
C GLY A 133 6.36 3.06 1.47
N PRO A 134 6.46 4.36 1.79
CA PRO A 134 5.51 5.43 1.47
C PRO A 134 5.55 5.97 0.03
N GLY A 135 4.40 6.24 -0.56
CA GLY A 135 4.27 6.88 -1.87
C GLY A 135 3.92 5.96 -3.05
N ALA A 136 3.65 4.69 -2.78
CA ALA A 136 3.24 3.74 -3.80
C ALA A 136 1.82 4.04 -4.30
N SER A 137 1.55 3.78 -5.57
CA SER A 137 0.22 4.00 -6.17
C SER A 137 -0.78 2.94 -5.71
N SER A 138 -1.99 3.35 -5.34
CA SER A 138 -3.09 2.42 -5.01
C SER A 138 -3.66 1.72 -6.24
N LEU A 139 -3.23 2.10 -7.45
CA LEU A 139 -3.48 1.31 -8.65
C LEU A 139 -2.76 -0.04 -8.63
N PHE A 140 -1.71 -0.19 -7.82
CA PHE A 140 -1.11 -1.50 -7.56
C PHE A 140 -2.16 -2.45 -6.96
N GLY A 141 -2.86 -2.06 -5.88
CA GLY A 141 -3.91 -2.90 -5.29
C GLY A 141 -5.10 -3.16 -6.22
N LEU A 142 -5.36 -2.22 -7.14
CA LEU A 142 -6.39 -2.39 -8.17
C LEU A 142 -6.00 -3.48 -9.19
N PHE A 143 -4.80 -3.41 -9.76
CA PHE A 143 -4.41 -4.28 -10.89
C PHE A 143 -3.63 -5.55 -10.50
N VAL A 144 -2.94 -5.53 -9.36
CA VAL A 144 -2.08 -6.63 -8.92
C VAL A 144 -2.80 -7.49 -7.89
N GLU A 145 -3.43 -6.88 -6.89
CA GLU A 145 -3.89 -7.59 -5.71
C GLU A 145 -5.35 -8.04 -5.80
N HIS A 146 -6.30 -7.11 -5.73
CA HIS A 146 -7.70 -7.44 -5.42
C HIS A 146 -8.75 -6.58 -6.13
N GLY A 147 -8.36 -5.69 -7.04
CA GLY A 147 -9.32 -5.04 -7.93
C GLY A 147 -9.85 -5.99 -9.02
N PRO A 148 -10.86 -5.54 -9.79
CA PRO A 148 -11.59 -6.40 -10.72
C PRO A 148 -10.79 -6.83 -11.94
N TRP A 149 -9.59 -6.27 -12.16
CA TRP A 149 -8.81 -6.49 -13.37
C TRP A 149 -7.40 -6.98 -13.07
N VAL A 150 -6.88 -7.78 -14.00
CA VAL A 150 -5.48 -8.21 -14.08
C VAL A 150 -4.94 -7.75 -15.43
N VAL A 151 -3.71 -7.23 -15.45
CA VAL A 151 -2.99 -6.86 -16.68
C VAL A 151 -2.01 -7.98 -17.02
N ASP A 152 -2.05 -8.48 -18.25
CA ASP A 152 -1.10 -9.49 -18.74
C ASP A 152 0.15 -8.87 -19.39
N ALA A 153 1.12 -9.71 -19.76
CA ALA A 153 2.38 -9.28 -20.37
C ALA A 153 2.20 -8.63 -21.76
N ASP A 154 1.06 -8.84 -22.42
CA ASP A 154 0.68 -8.24 -23.70
C ASP A 154 -0.12 -6.95 -23.50
N LEU A 155 -0.26 -6.47 -22.26
CA LEU A 155 -1.00 -5.29 -21.85
C LEU A 155 -2.51 -5.35 -22.18
N ASN A 156 -3.07 -6.56 -22.16
CA ASN A 156 -4.53 -6.76 -22.15
C ASN A 156 -5.03 -6.87 -20.71
N ILE A 157 -6.32 -6.56 -20.53
CA ILE A 157 -7.00 -6.75 -19.25
C ILE A 157 -7.89 -7.99 -19.26
N SER A 158 -7.97 -8.66 -18.12
CA SER A 158 -8.91 -9.76 -17.87
C SER A 158 -9.56 -9.57 -16.50
N ALA A 159 -10.70 -10.24 -16.27
CA ALA A 159 -11.39 -10.18 -15.00
C ALA A 159 -10.65 -11.03 -13.95
N ARG A 160 -10.59 -10.56 -12.70
CA ARG A 160 -10.12 -11.33 -11.55
C ARG A 160 -11.25 -12.17 -10.97
N ASP A 161 -10.98 -13.44 -10.63
CA ASP A 161 -11.98 -14.35 -10.07
C ASP A 161 -12.49 -13.92 -8.68
N TYR A 162 -11.60 -13.35 -7.86
CA TYR A 162 -11.89 -12.89 -6.50
C TYR A 162 -11.48 -11.42 -6.35
N ASP A 163 -12.38 -10.52 -6.71
CA ASP A 163 -12.19 -9.09 -6.56
C ASP A 163 -13.01 -8.53 -5.39
N TRP A 164 -12.41 -7.63 -4.61
CA TRP A 164 -13.10 -7.01 -3.46
C TRP A 164 -14.27 -6.13 -3.89
N SER A 165 -14.23 -5.61 -5.12
CA SER A 165 -15.32 -4.83 -5.71
C SER A 165 -16.56 -5.65 -6.07
N THR A 166 -16.56 -6.96 -5.82
CA THR A 166 -17.78 -7.77 -5.94
C THR A 166 -18.79 -7.44 -4.82
N ALA A 167 -18.32 -7.21 -3.60
CA ALA A 167 -19.19 -6.99 -2.42
C ALA A 167 -18.99 -5.63 -1.74
N ASN A 168 -17.94 -4.88 -2.10
CA ASN A 168 -17.64 -3.56 -1.53
C ASN A 168 -17.52 -2.54 -2.68
N SER A 169 -17.93 -1.31 -2.45
CA SER A 169 -17.68 -0.20 -3.36
C SER A 169 -16.26 0.32 -3.09
N MET A 170 -15.30 -0.09 -3.92
CA MET A 170 -13.87 0.11 -3.68
C MET A 170 -13.40 1.48 -4.18
N LEU A 171 -12.69 2.22 -3.32
CA LEU A 171 -12.11 3.53 -3.61
C LEU A 171 -10.58 3.46 -3.47
N TYR A 172 -9.88 3.43 -4.59
CA TYR A 172 -8.41 3.44 -4.64
C TYR A 172 -7.93 4.89 -4.75
N ILE A 173 -7.09 5.34 -3.83
CA ILE A 173 -6.59 6.72 -3.80
C ILE A 173 -5.07 6.68 -3.91
N ASP A 174 -4.53 7.36 -4.92
CA ASP A 174 -3.08 7.58 -5.00
C ASP A 174 -2.69 8.61 -3.93
N ASN A 175 -2.18 8.12 -2.80
CA ASN A 175 -1.90 8.90 -1.61
C ASN A 175 -0.47 8.63 -1.15
N PRO A 176 0.26 9.64 -0.63
CA PRO A 176 -0.03 11.10 -0.63
C PRO A 176 0.17 11.79 -1.99
N VAL A 177 0.08 13.12 -2.01
CA VAL A 177 0.51 13.96 -3.16
C VAL A 177 1.94 13.58 -3.57
N GLY A 178 2.15 13.26 -4.85
CA GLY A 178 3.42 12.73 -5.38
C GLY A 178 3.45 11.22 -5.57
N SER A 179 2.37 10.52 -5.27
CA SER A 179 2.20 9.07 -5.47
C SER A 179 1.39 8.83 -6.73
N GLY A 180 1.80 7.91 -7.61
CA GLY A 180 1.06 7.58 -8.82
C GLY A 180 0.69 8.82 -9.64
N PHE A 181 -0.58 9.02 -9.98
CA PHE A 181 -1.00 10.20 -10.72
C PHE A 181 -1.17 11.47 -9.86
N SER A 182 -1.15 11.36 -8.53
CA SER A 182 -1.33 12.50 -7.63
C SER A 182 -0.13 13.44 -7.68
N TYR A 183 -0.38 14.74 -7.78
CA TYR A 183 0.66 15.73 -8.07
C TYR A 183 0.41 17.06 -7.38
N SER A 184 1.47 17.86 -7.28
CA SER A 184 1.44 19.26 -6.88
C SER A 184 2.36 20.07 -7.79
N SER A 185 2.06 21.35 -7.99
CA SER A 185 2.97 22.28 -8.67
C SER A 185 4.07 22.82 -7.77
N ASP A 186 3.96 22.57 -6.46
CA ASP A 186 4.88 23.05 -5.42
C ASP A 186 5.22 21.93 -4.41
N ASP A 187 6.52 21.72 -4.20
CA ASP A 187 7.12 20.78 -3.25
C ASP A 187 6.73 21.07 -1.78
N SER A 188 6.27 22.29 -1.47
CA SER A 188 5.80 22.64 -0.12
C SER A 188 4.60 21.81 0.33
N CYS A 189 3.78 21.32 -0.62
CA CYS A 189 2.55 20.58 -0.35
C CYS A 189 2.67 19.05 -0.36
N TYR A 190 3.89 18.52 -0.42
CA TYR A 190 4.11 17.12 -0.14
C TYR A 190 4.04 16.88 1.37
N ALA A 191 3.41 15.78 1.76
CA ALA A 191 3.29 15.39 3.17
C ALA A 191 4.68 15.10 3.77
N ARG A 192 4.88 15.55 5.02
CA ARG A 192 6.09 15.26 5.83
C ARG A 192 5.76 14.62 7.17
N SER A 193 4.48 14.42 7.44
CA SER A 193 3.98 13.66 8.58
C SER A 193 2.60 13.08 8.28
N GLU A 194 2.18 12.15 9.12
CA GLU A 194 0.85 11.55 9.02
C GLU A 194 -0.30 12.53 9.26
N GLU A 195 -0.08 13.64 9.97
CA GLU A 195 -1.06 14.72 10.07
C GLU A 195 -1.30 15.44 8.73
N ASP A 196 -0.26 15.63 7.92
CA ASP A 196 -0.41 16.17 6.56
C ASP A 196 -1.24 15.21 5.69
N VAL A 197 -0.90 13.92 5.75
CA VAL A 197 -1.62 12.86 5.04
C VAL A 197 -3.10 12.83 5.44
N ALA A 198 -3.38 12.83 6.75
CA ALA A 198 -4.74 12.80 7.27
C ALA A 198 -5.55 14.07 6.88
N ARG A 199 -4.90 15.25 6.88
CA ARG A 199 -5.54 16.50 6.42
C ARG A 199 -5.98 16.38 4.97
N ASP A 200 -5.09 15.94 4.10
CA ASP A 200 -5.32 15.93 2.65
C ASP A 200 -6.33 14.83 2.26
N LEU A 201 -6.22 13.63 2.85
CA LEU A 201 -7.22 12.57 2.69
C LEU A 201 -8.60 12.97 3.22
N TYR A 202 -8.69 13.71 4.33
CA TYR A 202 -9.98 14.19 4.84
C TYR A 202 -10.61 15.24 3.91
N SER A 203 -9.79 16.16 3.39
CA SER A 203 -10.21 17.11 2.35
C SER A 203 -10.70 16.40 1.09
N PHE A 204 -10.03 15.30 0.70
CA PHE A 204 -10.45 14.44 -0.40
C PHE A 204 -11.82 13.80 -0.13
N LEU A 205 -11.98 13.10 1.00
CA LEU A 205 -13.18 12.31 1.30
C LEU A 205 -14.43 13.16 1.43
N THR A 206 -14.31 14.35 2.03
CA THR A 206 -15.43 15.29 2.14
C THR A 206 -15.90 15.78 0.76
N GLN A 207 -14.99 16.04 -0.17
CA GLN A 207 -15.34 16.38 -1.55
C GLN A 207 -15.86 15.18 -2.35
N PHE A 208 -15.29 13.98 -2.14
CA PHE A 208 -15.75 12.74 -2.74
C PHE A 208 -17.23 12.50 -2.43
N PHE A 209 -17.65 12.63 -1.17
CA PHE A 209 -19.05 12.47 -0.77
C PHE A 209 -19.97 13.61 -1.19
N VAL A 210 -19.45 14.73 -1.70
CA VAL A 210 -20.27 15.74 -2.39
C VAL A 210 -20.61 15.28 -3.81
N VAL A 211 -19.66 14.64 -4.51
CA VAL A 211 -19.85 14.13 -5.88
C VAL A 211 -20.64 12.82 -5.90
N PHE A 212 -20.36 11.94 -4.96
CA PHE A 212 -20.94 10.60 -4.83
C PHE A 212 -21.86 10.54 -3.59
N ASN A 213 -22.75 11.53 -3.46
CA ASN A 213 -23.57 11.72 -2.26
C ASN A 213 -24.50 10.54 -1.95
N GLU A 214 -24.91 9.77 -2.96
CA GLU A 214 -25.69 8.55 -2.77
C GLU A 214 -24.95 7.47 -1.95
N PHE A 215 -23.62 7.54 -1.88
CA PHE A 215 -22.78 6.65 -1.08
C PHE A 215 -22.52 7.20 0.34
N ALA A 216 -22.86 8.46 0.63
CA ALA A 216 -22.48 9.14 1.88
C ALA A 216 -23.11 8.52 3.15
N HIS A 217 -24.23 7.82 3.01
CA HIS A 217 -24.91 7.14 4.11
C HIS A 217 -24.44 5.69 4.32
N GLN A 218 -23.72 5.11 3.36
CA GLN A 218 -23.27 3.73 3.44
C GLN A 218 -22.19 3.56 4.50
N ASP A 219 -22.04 2.32 4.97
CA ASP A 219 -20.97 1.98 5.90
C ASP A 219 -19.61 2.24 5.24
N PHE A 220 -18.75 3.01 5.92
CA PHE A 220 -17.46 3.44 5.39
C PHE A 220 -16.31 2.77 6.14
N TYR A 221 -15.35 2.23 5.39
CA TYR A 221 -14.14 1.60 5.92
C TYR A 221 -12.89 2.21 5.28
N VAL A 222 -11.84 2.34 6.08
CA VAL A 222 -10.52 2.69 5.59
C VAL A 222 -9.64 1.46 5.67
N THR A 223 -9.07 1.04 4.54
CA THR A 223 -8.16 -0.10 4.48
C THR A 223 -6.89 0.22 3.73
N GLY A 224 -5.85 -0.55 3.97
CA GLY A 224 -4.57 -0.43 3.27
C GLY A 224 -3.57 -1.45 3.78
N GLU A 225 -2.36 -1.41 3.23
CA GLU A 225 -1.28 -2.31 3.63
C GLU A 225 0.07 -1.60 3.81
N SER A 226 1.03 -2.29 4.43
CA SER A 226 2.41 -1.82 4.52
C SER A 226 2.55 -0.49 5.27
N TYR A 227 3.16 0.54 4.67
CA TYR A 227 3.21 1.88 5.24
C TYR A 227 1.82 2.50 5.50
N ALA A 228 0.76 1.99 4.87
CA ALA A 228 -0.61 2.39 5.21
C ALA A 228 -1.01 1.98 6.64
N GLY A 229 -0.20 1.17 7.34
CA GLY A 229 -0.22 1.00 8.79
C GLY A 229 -0.08 2.32 9.58
N LYS A 230 0.36 3.40 8.92
CA LYS A 230 0.33 4.78 9.43
C LYS A 230 -0.80 5.60 8.82
N TYR A 231 -0.96 5.55 7.48
CA TYR A 231 -1.98 6.32 6.77
C TYR A 231 -3.39 6.01 7.28
N VAL A 232 -3.71 4.73 7.45
CA VAL A 232 -5.05 4.24 7.81
C VAL A 232 -5.44 4.72 9.22
N PRO A 233 -4.62 4.54 10.29
CA PRO A 233 -4.91 5.15 11.59
C PRO A 233 -5.01 6.67 11.52
N ALA A 234 -4.15 7.35 10.77
CA ALA A 234 -4.14 8.82 10.68
C ALA A 234 -5.47 9.37 10.15
N ILE A 235 -5.95 8.89 9.00
CA ILE A 235 -7.23 9.33 8.43
C ILE A 235 -8.42 8.84 9.27
N THR A 236 -8.36 7.64 9.82
CA THR A 236 -9.44 7.09 10.67
C THR A 236 -9.62 7.95 11.91
N TRP A 237 -8.54 8.30 12.60
CA TRP A 237 -8.57 9.19 13.76
C TRP A 237 -9.08 10.58 13.39
N LYS A 238 -8.61 11.15 12.26
CA LYS A 238 -9.09 12.45 11.76
C LYS A 238 -10.60 12.48 11.50
N ILE A 239 -11.16 11.42 10.91
CA ILE A 239 -12.61 11.30 10.69
C ILE A 239 -13.35 11.22 12.02
N LEU A 240 -12.87 10.43 12.99
CA LEU A 240 -13.49 10.35 14.32
C LEU A 240 -13.54 11.72 15.01
N GLN A 241 -12.44 12.49 14.96
CA GLN A 241 -12.40 13.84 15.51
C GLN A 241 -13.40 14.77 14.80
N ALA A 242 -13.42 14.75 13.46
CA ALA A 242 -14.33 15.60 12.70
C ALA A 242 -15.81 15.23 12.90
N ASN A 243 -16.13 13.95 13.08
CA ASN A 243 -17.49 13.50 13.38
C ASN A 243 -17.99 13.94 14.76
N GLN A 244 -17.10 14.33 15.67
CA GLN A 244 -17.46 14.90 16.98
C GLN A 244 -17.69 16.43 16.90
N ASP A 245 -17.16 17.10 15.89
CA ASP A 245 -17.37 18.54 15.69
C ASP A 245 -18.83 18.83 15.30
N GLN A 246 -19.48 19.71 16.05
CA GLN A 246 -20.86 20.11 15.81
C GLN A 246 -21.04 20.95 14.53
N ASN A 247 -19.95 21.53 14.02
CA ASN A 247 -19.95 22.33 12.80
C ASN A 247 -19.83 21.48 11.51
N VAL A 248 -19.52 20.19 11.64
CA VAL A 248 -19.45 19.27 10.51
C VAL A 248 -20.84 18.72 10.21
N HIS A 249 -21.46 19.23 9.13
CA HIS A 249 -22.81 18.86 8.72
C HIS A 249 -22.90 17.50 8.04
N GLN A 250 -21.96 17.17 7.15
CA GLN A 250 -21.88 15.87 6.49
C GLN A 250 -20.83 15.01 7.18
N LYS A 251 -21.28 14.17 8.11
CA LYS A 251 -20.42 13.21 8.81
C LYS A 251 -20.19 11.97 7.94
N ILE A 252 -18.99 11.40 8.01
CA ILE A 252 -18.67 10.14 7.33
C ILE A 252 -19.11 8.99 8.23
N ASN A 253 -19.92 8.06 7.72
CA ASN A 253 -20.42 6.89 8.47
C ASN A 253 -19.33 5.81 8.67
N LEU A 254 -18.25 6.18 9.35
CA LEU A 254 -17.09 5.33 9.62
C LEU A 254 -17.46 4.14 10.51
N LYS A 255 -17.24 2.92 10.01
CA LYS A 255 -17.52 1.67 10.71
C LYS A 255 -16.29 0.88 11.12
N GLY A 256 -15.15 1.12 10.48
CA GLY A 256 -13.92 0.46 10.88
C GLY A 256 -12.70 0.79 10.03
N MET A 257 -11.56 0.29 10.49
CA MET A 257 -10.30 0.29 9.74
C MET A 257 -9.69 -1.11 9.66
N GLY A 258 -9.06 -1.43 8.52
CA GLY A 258 -8.39 -2.70 8.28
C GLY A 258 -6.98 -2.49 7.75
N ILE A 259 -5.97 -3.19 8.27
CA ILE A 259 -4.57 -2.99 7.89
C ILE A 259 -3.92 -4.35 7.65
N GLY A 260 -3.40 -4.55 6.43
CA GLY A 260 -2.58 -5.71 6.05
C GLY A 260 -1.11 -5.42 6.26
N ASP A 261 -0.39 -6.30 6.94
CA ASP A 261 1.08 -6.30 7.00
C ASP A 261 1.65 -4.89 7.28
N GLY A 262 1.05 -4.17 8.24
CA GLY A 262 1.21 -2.72 8.36
C GLY A 262 2.15 -2.27 9.47
N LEU A 263 3.09 -1.37 9.15
CA LEU A 263 4.01 -0.75 10.11
C LEU A 263 3.28 0.39 10.85
N SER A 264 3.06 0.26 12.16
CA SER A 264 2.34 1.27 12.96
C SER A 264 3.14 1.84 14.14
N ASP A 265 3.98 1.02 14.78
CA ASP A 265 4.75 1.42 15.96
C ASP A 265 6.18 0.85 15.90
N PRO A 266 7.09 1.50 15.15
CA PRO A 266 8.41 0.96 14.85
C PRO A 266 9.18 0.48 16.09
N ILE A 267 9.08 1.21 17.21
CA ILE A 267 9.80 0.87 18.46
C ILE A 267 9.42 -0.52 19.02
N THR A 268 8.16 -0.96 18.85
CA THR A 268 7.71 -2.29 19.28
C THR A 268 7.75 -3.33 18.17
N MET A 269 7.82 -2.90 16.92
CA MET A 269 7.83 -3.76 15.73
C MET A 269 9.25 -4.06 15.21
N THR A 270 10.30 -3.68 15.92
CA THR A 270 11.70 -3.92 15.52
C THR A 270 12.26 -5.18 16.20
N ASP A 271 12.09 -6.37 15.63
CA ASP A 271 12.63 -7.64 16.17
C ASP A 271 12.87 -8.66 15.03
N TYR A 272 13.60 -8.21 14.01
CA TYR A 272 13.88 -8.96 12.79
C TYR A 272 14.90 -10.08 13.03
N GLY A 273 15.91 -9.83 13.87
CA GLY A 273 16.95 -10.81 14.19
C GLY A 273 16.38 -12.10 14.79
N SER A 274 15.42 -11.98 15.70
CA SER A 274 14.73 -13.15 16.28
C SER A 274 13.92 -13.89 15.23
N TYR A 275 13.08 -13.17 14.48
CA TYR A 275 12.23 -13.77 13.46
C TYR A 275 13.03 -14.50 12.37
N LEU A 276 14.01 -13.81 11.75
CA LEU A 276 14.85 -14.37 10.69
C LEU A 276 15.64 -15.59 11.15
N PHE A 277 16.08 -15.61 12.42
CA PHE A 277 16.75 -16.77 13.00
C PHE A 277 15.78 -17.95 13.17
N GLU A 278 14.57 -17.70 13.69
CA GLU A 278 13.55 -18.72 13.91
C GLU A 278 13.04 -19.36 12.60
N VAL A 279 12.96 -18.58 11.52
CA VAL A 279 12.63 -19.11 10.18
C VAL A 279 13.85 -19.69 9.44
N GLY A 280 15.03 -19.69 10.05
CA GLY A 280 16.24 -20.33 9.53
C GLY A 280 16.95 -19.58 8.40
N MET A 281 16.69 -18.27 8.24
CA MET A 281 17.32 -17.45 7.20
C MET A 281 18.71 -16.93 7.60
N ILE A 282 19.01 -16.85 8.89
CA ILE A 282 20.28 -16.32 9.40
C ILE A 282 20.84 -17.17 10.55
N GLY A 283 22.15 -17.07 10.79
CA GLY A 283 22.86 -17.73 11.88
C GLY A 283 22.89 -16.93 13.18
N TYR A 284 23.57 -17.47 14.20
CA TYR A 284 23.67 -16.84 15.51
C TYR A 284 24.52 -15.56 15.51
N GLU A 285 25.50 -15.45 14.62
CA GLU A 285 26.33 -14.24 14.51
C GLU A 285 25.54 -13.08 13.90
N GLU A 286 24.81 -13.37 12.83
CA GLU A 286 23.92 -12.42 12.16
C GLU A 286 22.80 -11.99 13.10
N LYS A 287 22.16 -12.91 13.83
CA LYS A 287 21.13 -12.59 14.84
C LYS A 287 21.64 -11.56 15.85
N ARG A 288 22.85 -11.76 16.40
CA ARG A 288 23.44 -10.81 17.35
C ARG A 288 23.70 -9.44 16.73
N HIS A 289 24.05 -9.39 15.44
CA HIS A 289 24.21 -8.12 14.73
C HIS A 289 22.87 -7.39 14.59
N PHE A 290 21.83 -8.09 14.12
CA PHE A 290 20.46 -7.55 14.06
C PHE A 290 20.03 -6.99 15.42
N GLU A 291 20.11 -7.77 16.48
CA GLU A 291 19.71 -7.35 17.84
C GLU A 291 20.44 -6.07 18.31
N GLN A 292 21.72 -5.94 17.96
CA GLN A 292 22.52 -4.77 18.30
C GLN A 292 22.10 -3.52 17.52
N VAL A 293 21.82 -3.64 16.21
CA VAL A 293 21.34 -2.53 15.39
C VAL A 293 19.93 -2.13 15.81
N GLU A 294 19.04 -3.10 16.02
CA GLU A 294 17.67 -2.90 16.50
C GLU A 294 17.62 -2.18 17.85
N LYS A 295 18.55 -2.50 18.76
CA LYS A 295 18.71 -1.76 20.02
C LYS A 295 19.06 -0.28 19.76
N ASN A 296 19.94 0.00 18.81
CA ASN A 296 20.31 1.37 18.45
C ASN A 296 19.14 2.11 17.77
N VAL A 297 18.37 1.43 16.93
CA VAL A 297 17.12 1.96 16.33
C VAL A 297 16.18 2.42 17.45
N ARG A 298 15.85 1.52 18.40
CA ARG A 298 14.99 1.85 19.54
C ARG A 298 15.51 3.03 20.37
N GLN A 299 16.79 3.04 20.70
CA GLN A 299 17.40 4.14 21.46
C GLN A 299 17.30 5.48 20.73
N ASN A 300 17.47 5.50 19.41
CA ASN A 300 17.31 6.73 18.63
C ASN A 300 15.85 7.18 18.55
N ILE A 301 14.90 6.25 18.43
CA ILE A 301 13.45 6.57 18.51
C ILE A 301 13.13 7.21 19.86
N GLU A 302 13.57 6.62 20.97
CA GLU A 302 13.35 7.14 22.33
C GLU A 302 13.94 8.55 22.54
N GLN A 303 15.04 8.87 21.85
CA GLN A 303 15.70 10.18 21.89
C GLN A 303 15.09 11.20 20.92
N GLY A 304 14.11 10.79 20.09
CA GLY A 304 13.54 11.63 19.03
C GLY A 304 14.45 11.78 17.80
N ASN A 305 15.52 10.99 17.69
CA ASN A 305 16.44 10.97 16.55
C ASN A 305 15.90 10.09 15.41
N TYR A 306 14.68 10.36 14.97
CA TYR A 306 13.96 9.49 14.02
C TYR A 306 14.69 9.29 12.69
N LYS A 307 15.37 10.32 12.19
CA LYS A 307 16.17 10.21 10.96
C LYS A 307 17.29 9.18 11.11
N ILE A 308 18.03 9.20 12.22
CA ILE A 308 19.12 8.24 12.48
C ILE A 308 18.54 6.84 12.64
N ALA A 309 17.40 6.71 13.33
CA ALA A 309 16.71 5.42 13.44
C ALA A 309 16.31 4.88 12.06
N ALA A 310 15.84 5.74 11.16
CA ALA A 310 15.43 5.35 9.80
C ALA A 310 16.64 4.95 8.95
N GLU A 311 17.78 5.66 9.05
CA GLU A 311 19.04 5.28 8.39
C GLU A 311 19.55 3.91 8.85
N LEU A 312 19.47 3.62 10.15
CA LEU A 312 19.85 2.33 10.71
C LEU A 312 18.91 1.20 10.27
N PHE A 313 17.60 1.48 10.20
CA PHE A 313 16.60 0.53 9.73
C PHE A 313 16.78 0.21 8.24
N ASP A 314 16.96 1.25 7.41
CA ASP A 314 17.25 1.14 5.98
C ASP A 314 18.48 0.26 5.73
N GLU A 315 19.60 0.54 6.39
CA GLU A 315 20.82 -0.25 6.22
C GLU A 315 20.66 -1.72 6.66
N LEU A 316 19.79 -1.97 7.64
CA LEU A 316 19.55 -3.31 8.17
C LEU A 316 18.73 -4.18 7.22
N LEU A 317 17.71 -3.60 6.57
CA LEU A 317 16.71 -4.34 5.78
C LEU A 317 16.68 -3.92 4.31
N ASP A 318 16.23 -2.69 4.03
CA ASP A 318 15.80 -2.29 2.69
C ASP A 318 17.00 -1.94 1.80
N GLY A 319 17.91 -1.14 2.33
CA GLY A 319 19.08 -0.60 1.64
C GLY A 319 18.73 0.37 0.52
N ASP A 320 17.60 1.04 0.66
CA ASP A 320 16.99 1.88 -0.35
C ASP A 320 17.81 3.18 -0.52
N PHE A 321 18.19 3.84 0.56
CA PHE A 321 18.87 5.14 0.47
C PHE A 321 20.38 5.02 0.34
N ASN A 322 20.98 4.06 1.04
CA ASN A 322 22.43 3.90 1.12
C ASN A 322 22.99 2.77 0.25
N LYS A 323 22.13 2.03 -0.47
CA LYS A 323 22.49 0.88 -1.34
C LYS A 323 23.22 -0.24 -0.60
N ALA A 324 23.07 -0.28 0.72
CA ALA A 324 23.62 -1.29 1.59
C ALA A 324 22.47 -1.91 2.37
N SER A 325 22.26 -3.21 2.22
CA SER A 325 21.27 -3.98 2.98
C SER A 325 22.01 -5.14 3.65
N TYR A 326 22.05 -5.13 4.98
CA TYR A 326 22.62 -6.23 5.75
C TYR A 326 21.82 -7.51 5.51
N PHE A 327 20.49 -7.44 5.52
CA PHE A 327 19.59 -8.54 5.16
C PHE A 327 19.98 -9.18 3.81
N LYS A 328 20.13 -8.39 2.75
CA LYS A 328 20.53 -8.90 1.43
C LYS A 328 21.91 -9.55 1.46
N ASN A 329 22.86 -8.96 2.16
CA ASN A 329 24.22 -9.49 2.26
C ASN A 329 24.27 -10.85 2.94
N VAL A 330 23.49 -11.07 4.00
CA VAL A 330 23.55 -12.31 4.79
C VAL A 330 22.59 -13.39 4.33
N THR A 331 21.46 -13.03 3.71
CA THR A 331 20.47 -13.99 3.22
C THR A 331 20.60 -14.29 1.73
N GLY A 332 21.23 -13.40 0.96
CA GLY A 332 21.25 -13.45 -0.50
C GLY A 332 19.92 -13.10 -1.16
N SER A 333 18.87 -12.78 -0.39
CA SER A 333 17.57 -12.33 -0.91
C SER A 333 17.53 -10.81 -1.01
N ASP A 334 17.07 -10.28 -2.13
CA ASP A 334 16.69 -8.87 -2.28
C ASP A 334 15.18 -8.67 -2.29
N TYR A 335 14.44 -9.68 -1.81
CA TYR A 335 12.99 -9.67 -1.70
C TYR A 335 12.57 -10.04 -0.27
N TYR A 336 12.03 -9.05 0.44
CA TYR A 336 11.62 -9.16 1.85
C TYR A 336 10.09 -9.17 2.04
N PHE A 337 9.34 -9.37 0.95
CA PHE A 337 7.88 -9.45 1.01
C PHE A 337 7.35 -10.89 1.10
N ASN A 338 8.20 -11.90 0.88
CA ASN A 338 7.80 -13.31 1.00
C ASN A 338 9.02 -14.22 1.19
N ILE A 339 9.10 -14.99 2.28
CA ILE A 339 10.22 -15.91 2.56
C ILE A 339 10.43 -16.98 1.47
N LEU A 340 9.42 -17.27 0.64
CA LEU A 340 9.50 -18.28 -0.41
C LEU A 340 10.03 -17.71 -1.74
N GLN A 341 10.17 -16.39 -1.85
CA GLN A 341 10.54 -15.71 -3.08
C GLN A 341 11.84 -14.94 -2.86
N PHE A 342 12.71 -14.99 -3.86
CA PHE A 342 13.99 -14.28 -3.84
C PHE A 342 13.97 -13.04 -4.74
N ARG A 343 12.90 -12.82 -5.51
CA ARG A 343 12.76 -11.73 -6.48
C ARG A 343 11.30 -11.35 -6.63
N GLU A 344 11.08 -10.08 -6.94
CA GLU A 344 9.75 -9.57 -7.24
C GLU A 344 9.13 -10.23 -8.50
N PRO A 345 7.83 -10.60 -8.44
CA PRO A 345 7.09 -11.08 -9.60
C PRO A 345 7.07 -10.03 -10.73
N LYS A 346 7.33 -10.46 -11.97
CA LYS A 346 7.44 -9.53 -13.12
C LYS A 346 6.11 -8.84 -13.44
N GLU A 347 5.01 -9.53 -13.17
CA GLU A 347 3.65 -9.06 -13.40
C GLU A 347 3.27 -7.83 -12.57
N PHE A 348 3.97 -7.56 -11.47
CA PHE A 348 3.77 -6.35 -10.66
C PHE A 348 4.01 -5.07 -11.48
N SER A 349 4.78 -5.16 -12.56
CA SER A 349 5.11 -4.03 -13.44
C SER A 349 4.10 -3.76 -14.55
N TYR A 350 3.31 -4.76 -14.95
CA TYR A 350 2.56 -4.70 -16.21
C TYR A 350 1.51 -3.60 -16.21
N TYR A 351 0.90 -3.32 -15.05
CA TYR A 351 -0.10 -2.27 -14.95
C TYR A 351 0.47 -0.87 -15.22
N VAL A 352 1.75 -0.62 -14.90
CA VAL A 352 2.38 0.68 -15.14
C VAL A 352 2.54 0.94 -16.63
N ASP A 353 2.97 -0.06 -17.40
CA ASP A 353 3.06 0.03 -18.86
C ASP A 353 1.65 0.20 -19.47
N PHE A 354 0.65 -0.50 -18.93
CA PHE A 354 -0.74 -0.40 -19.37
C PHE A 354 -1.34 1.00 -19.15
N ILE A 355 -1.25 1.56 -17.93
CA ILE A 355 -1.82 2.88 -17.61
C ILE A 355 -1.09 4.02 -18.33
N ASN A 356 0.11 3.80 -18.84
CA ASN A 356 0.85 4.80 -19.63
C ASN A 356 0.41 4.85 -21.10
N ARG A 357 -0.42 3.91 -21.57
CA ARG A 357 -0.98 3.97 -22.93
C ARG A 357 -1.89 5.19 -23.10
N PRO A 358 -1.77 5.96 -24.20
CA PRO A 358 -2.53 7.20 -24.38
C PRO A 358 -4.04 7.00 -24.23
N GLU A 359 -4.56 5.91 -24.78
CA GLU A 359 -5.98 5.59 -24.77
C GLU A 359 -6.48 5.15 -23.38
N VAL A 360 -5.61 4.59 -22.53
CA VAL A 360 -5.92 4.29 -21.13
C VAL A 360 -5.92 5.58 -20.33
N ARG A 361 -4.89 6.42 -20.51
CA ARG A 361 -4.79 7.74 -19.85
C ARG A 361 -6.00 8.63 -20.12
N GLN A 362 -6.50 8.59 -21.36
CA GLN A 362 -7.73 9.26 -21.76
C GLN A 362 -8.96 8.66 -21.04
N ALA A 363 -9.09 7.33 -21.04
CA ALA A 363 -10.21 6.64 -20.41
C ALA A 363 -10.31 6.89 -18.89
N ILE A 364 -9.17 7.05 -18.22
CA ILE A 364 -9.10 7.26 -16.76
C ILE A 364 -8.91 8.73 -16.38
N HIS A 365 -9.06 9.65 -17.33
CA HIS A 365 -9.07 11.10 -17.09
C HIS A 365 -7.82 11.67 -16.43
N VAL A 366 -6.64 11.09 -16.71
CA VAL A 366 -5.34 11.58 -16.17
C VAL A 366 -4.64 12.55 -17.13
N GLY A 367 -5.12 12.66 -18.37
CA GLY A 367 -4.52 13.54 -19.37
C GLY A 367 -3.03 13.26 -19.56
N ASN A 368 -2.20 14.30 -19.55
CA ASN A 368 -0.73 14.21 -19.65
C ASN A 368 0.01 14.25 -18.29
N LYS A 369 -0.68 14.08 -17.16
CA LYS A 369 -0.06 14.12 -15.82
C LYS A 369 0.97 13.00 -15.61
N ALA A 370 2.11 13.30 -15.01
CA ALA A 370 3.11 12.28 -14.76
C ALA A 370 2.55 11.15 -13.86
N PHE A 371 3.00 9.93 -14.10
CA PHE A 371 2.82 8.83 -13.16
C PHE A 371 4.11 8.75 -12.33
N HIS A 372 4.02 9.12 -11.06
CA HIS A 372 5.13 9.19 -10.11
C HIS A 372 5.34 7.84 -9.43
N ASN A 373 6.61 7.49 -9.18
CA ASN A 373 6.97 6.27 -8.47
C ASN A 373 7.01 6.45 -6.95
N GLY A 374 6.65 7.60 -6.40
CA GLY A 374 6.66 7.79 -4.95
C GLY A 374 8.02 8.06 -4.30
N SER A 375 9.17 7.95 -4.99
CA SER A 375 10.49 8.13 -4.35
C SER A 375 10.67 9.51 -3.69
N LYS A 376 10.01 10.56 -4.22
CA LYS A 376 10.00 11.88 -3.59
C LYS A 376 9.20 11.89 -2.28
N VAL A 377 8.05 11.22 -2.26
CA VAL A 377 7.21 11.06 -1.06
C VAL A 377 7.97 10.26 -0.02
N GLU A 378 8.58 9.16 -0.42
CA GLU A 378 9.41 8.30 0.42
C GLU A 378 10.52 9.08 1.11
N SER A 379 11.29 9.87 0.34
CA SER A 379 12.34 10.73 0.88
C SER A 379 11.84 11.77 1.89
N LEU A 380 10.61 12.29 1.72
CA LEU A 380 10.05 13.31 2.59
C LEU A 380 9.41 12.73 3.86
N LEU A 381 8.93 11.48 3.79
CA LEU A 381 8.40 10.72 4.93
C LEU A 381 9.46 9.79 5.57
N PHE A 382 10.71 9.86 5.12
CA PHE A 382 11.79 9.01 5.62
C PHE A 382 11.96 9.08 7.14
N GLU A 383 11.90 10.28 7.71
CA GLU A 383 11.93 10.46 9.17
C GLU A 383 10.64 9.94 9.84
N ASP A 384 9.49 10.11 9.19
CA ASP A 384 8.20 9.69 9.72
C ASP A 384 8.10 8.16 9.84
N MET A 385 8.86 7.41 9.03
CA MET A 385 8.86 5.94 9.10
C MET A 385 9.11 5.42 10.51
N MET A 386 9.97 6.10 11.29
CA MET A 386 10.33 5.71 12.65
C MET A 386 9.45 6.36 13.75
N LYS A 387 8.46 7.17 13.38
CA LYS A 387 7.48 7.75 14.31
C LYS A 387 6.33 6.77 14.58
N SER A 388 5.71 6.89 15.74
CA SER A 388 4.61 6.01 16.15
C SER A 388 3.25 6.63 15.89
N VAL A 389 2.30 5.86 15.32
CA VAL A 389 0.87 6.21 15.28
C VAL A 389 0.05 5.50 16.36
N LYS A 390 0.72 4.81 17.29
CA LYS A 390 0.10 4.04 18.36
C LYS A 390 -0.95 4.81 19.18
N PRO A 391 -0.73 6.09 19.58
CA PRO A 391 -1.74 6.82 20.34
C PRO A 391 -3.08 6.96 19.60
N TRP A 392 -3.05 7.22 18.29
CA TRP A 392 -4.27 7.26 17.48
C TRP A 392 -4.94 5.90 17.39
N PHE A 393 -4.15 4.83 17.30
CA PHE A 393 -4.65 3.46 17.30
C PHE A 393 -5.39 3.11 18.60
N GLU A 394 -4.84 3.50 19.76
CA GLU A 394 -5.47 3.33 21.07
C GLU A 394 -6.80 4.11 21.16
N ASP A 395 -6.83 5.36 20.70
CA ASP A 395 -8.07 6.15 20.61
C ASP A 395 -9.12 5.49 19.71
N ILE A 396 -8.71 5.00 18.54
CA ILE A 396 -9.60 4.34 17.58
C ILE A 396 -10.21 3.08 18.19
N LEU A 397 -9.41 2.23 18.85
CA LEU A 397 -9.92 1.04 19.52
C LEU A 397 -10.96 1.39 20.60
N ASN A 398 -10.71 2.46 21.37
CA ASN A 398 -11.62 2.92 22.42
C ASN A 398 -12.91 3.57 21.88
N SER A 399 -12.91 4.05 20.63
CA SER A 399 -14.10 4.61 19.97
C SER A 399 -15.19 3.55 19.69
N GLY A 400 -14.80 2.27 19.63
CA GLY A 400 -15.71 1.14 19.41
C GLY A 400 -15.97 0.79 17.94
N ILE A 401 -15.35 1.49 16.98
CA ILE A 401 -15.37 1.05 15.57
C ILE A 401 -14.59 -0.26 15.40
N ARG A 402 -14.88 -1.02 14.34
CA ARG A 402 -14.15 -2.26 14.05
C ARG A 402 -12.70 -1.98 13.65
N VAL A 403 -11.77 -2.76 14.18
CA VAL A 403 -10.36 -2.74 13.82
C VAL A 403 -9.94 -4.14 13.43
N LEU A 404 -9.36 -4.29 12.24
CA LEU A 404 -8.75 -5.53 11.80
C LEU A 404 -7.28 -5.30 11.47
N LEU A 405 -6.40 -6.05 12.13
CA LEU A 405 -5.03 -6.24 11.68
C LEU A 405 -4.92 -7.63 11.09
N PHE A 406 -4.32 -7.74 9.92
CA PHE A 406 -4.01 -9.03 9.33
C PHE A 406 -2.58 -9.05 8.79
N ASN A 407 -1.92 -10.21 8.82
CA ASN A 407 -0.62 -10.39 8.20
C ASN A 407 -0.57 -11.68 7.38
N GLY A 408 0.22 -11.64 6.32
CA GLY A 408 0.72 -12.84 5.67
C GLY A 408 1.68 -13.61 6.57
N GLN A 409 1.52 -14.93 6.60
CA GLN A 409 2.42 -15.82 7.34
C GLN A 409 3.88 -15.78 6.88
N LEU A 410 4.12 -15.39 5.63
CA LEU A 410 5.40 -15.48 4.94
C LEU A 410 6.05 -14.12 4.76
N ASP A 411 5.45 -13.03 5.27
CA ASP A 411 6.05 -11.70 5.19
C ASP A 411 7.33 -11.61 6.05
N ILE A 412 8.29 -10.79 5.61
CA ILE A 412 9.52 -10.49 6.37
C ILE A 412 9.50 -9.05 6.88
N ILE A 413 9.18 -8.07 6.02
CA ILE A 413 9.31 -6.66 6.35
C ILE A 413 8.34 -6.22 7.46
N VAL A 414 7.12 -6.78 7.49
CA VAL A 414 6.15 -6.60 8.57
C VAL A 414 5.61 -7.97 9.02
N ALA A 415 6.53 -8.86 9.39
CA ALA A 415 6.22 -10.20 9.84
C ALA A 415 5.22 -10.23 11.02
N TYR A 416 4.34 -11.24 11.02
CA TYR A 416 3.29 -11.39 12.03
C TYR A 416 3.76 -11.26 13.51
N PRO A 417 4.91 -11.81 13.94
CA PRO A 417 5.40 -11.62 15.32
C PRO A 417 5.65 -10.14 15.68
N LEU A 418 6.06 -9.31 14.72
CA LEU A 418 6.28 -7.87 14.92
C LEU A 418 4.97 -7.14 15.17
N THR A 419 3.94 -7.45 14.38
CA THR A 419 2.57 -6.94 14.62
C THR A 419 2.02 -7.43 15.95
N GLU A 420 2.31 -8.67 16.35
CA GLU A 420 1.88 -9.17 17.66
C GLU A 420 2.58 -8.43 18.83
N ASN A 421 3.86 -8.08 18.70
CA ASN A 421 4.56 -7.23 19.67
C ASN A 421 3.90 -5.85 19.79
N PHE A 422 3.55 -5.22 18.67
CA PHE A 422 2.80 -3.96 18.66
C PHE A 422 1.46 -4.11 19.37
N VAL A 423 0.66 -5.12 18.99
CA VAL A 423 -0.66 -5.37 19.57
C VAL A 423 -0.61 -5.57 21.08
N ARG A 424 0.38 -6.34 21.57
CA ARG A 424 0.60 -6.57 23.00
C ARG A 424 1.00 -5.31 23.77
N SER A 425 1.50 -4.30 23.07
CA SER A 425 1.91 -3.03 23.67
C SER A 425 0.77 -2.01 23.80
N LEU A 426 -0.36 -2.21 23.09
CA LEU A 426 -1.49 -1.29 23.03
C LEU A 426 -2.18 -1.15 24.40
N ARG A 427 -2.53 0.09 24.74
CA ARG A 427 -3.29 0.44 25.94
C ARG A 427 -4.69 0.92 25.56
N TRP A 428 -5.66 0.04 25.74
CA TRP A 428 -7.06 0.31 25.45
C TRP A 428 -7.97 -0.47 26.40
N ARG A 429 -9.27 -0.13 26.43
CA ARG A 429 -10.22 -0.61 27.44
C ARG A 429 -10.32 -2.14 27.56
N HIS A 430 -10.05 -2.89 26.49
CA HIS A 430 -10.08 -4.36 26.47
C HIS A 430 -8.71 -5.01 26.21
N ALA A 431 -7.60 -4.31 26.46
CA ALA A 431 -6.27 -4.85 26.18
C ALA A 431 -5.98 -6.17 26.93
N ALA A 432 -6.35 -6.25 28.21
CA ALA A 432 -6.18 -7.46 29.01
C ALA A 432 -7.08 -8.59 28.49
N ASP A 433 -8.34 -8.30 28.21
CA ASP A 433 -9.28 -9.31 27.73
C ASP A 433 -8.90 -9.85 26.34
N PHE A 434 -8.45 -8.98 25.43
CA PHE A 434 -7.95 -9.39 24.13
C PHE A 434 -6.73 -10.29 24.28
N LYS A 435 -5.77 -9.94 25.15
CA LYS A 435 -4.57 -10.75 25.42
C LYS A 435 -4.92 -12.16 25.89
N ASP A 436 -5.97 -12.30 26.71
CA ASP A 436 -6.42 -13.57 27.26
C ASP A 436 -7.41 -14.31 26.34
N SER A 437 -7.91 -13.65 25.29
CA SER A 437 -8.83 -14.26 24.33
C SER A 437 -8.16 -15.39 23.53
N PRO A 438 -8.85 -16.52 23.29
CA PRO A 438 -8.27 -17.65 22.62
C PRO A 438 -8.10 -17.38 21.12
N ARG A 439 -6.95 -17.77 20.61
CA ARG A 439 -6.73 -17.87 19.17
C ARG A 439 -7.43 -19.10 18.61
N HIS A 440 -8.12 -18.96 17.49
CA HIS A 440 -8.86 -20.04 16.85
C HIS A 440 -8.50 -20.20 15.38
N GLN A 441 -8.80 -21.38 14.83
CA GLN A 441 -8.63 -21.66 13.41
C GLN A 441 -9.74 -20.97 12.62
N TRP A 442 -9.37 -20.06 11.72
CA TRP A 442 -10.27 -19.55 10.70
C TRP A 442 -10.31 -20.54 9.53
N LYS A 443 -11.52 -20.95 9.14
CA LYS A 443 -11.74 -21.96 8.10
C LYS A 443 -12.68 -21.47 6.99
N ILE A 444 -12.35 -21.88 5.77
CA ILE A 444 -13.18 -21.74 4.58
C ILE A 444 -13.46 -23.16 4.06
N GLY A 445 -14.69 -23.65 4.25
CA GLY A 445 -15.00 -25.07 4.07
C GLY A 445 -14.11 -25.96 4.95
N ALA A 446 -13.44 -26.94 4.33
CA ALA A 446 -12.48 -27.83 5.00
C ALA A 446 -11.07 -27.23 5.18
N VAL A 447 -10.76 -26.10 4.53
CA VAL A 447 -9.42 -25.51 4.51
C VAL A 447 -9.21 -24.58 5.71
N THR A 448 -8.12 -24.78 6.44
CA THR A 448 -7.64 -23.81 7.44
C THR A 448 -6.96 -22.65 6.73
N ALA A 449 -7.68 -21.54 6.59
CA ALA A 449 -7.24 -20.31 5.95
C ALA A 449 -6.23 -19.53 6.81
N GLY A 450 -6.39 -19.60 8.13
CA GLY A 450 -5.61 -18.77 9.03
C GLY A 450 -5.89 -19.01 10.50
N TYR A 451 -5.37 -18.11 11.32
CA TYR A 451 -5.57 -18.09 12.76
C TYR A 451 -5.99 -16.71 13.22
N ALA A 452 -7.17 -16.61 13.82
CA ALA A 452 -7.76 -15.36 14.26
C ALA A 452 -7.83 -15.31 15.78
N GLN A 453 -7.54 -14.14 16.33
CA GLN A 453 -7.80 -13.77 17.71
C GLN A 453 -8.70 -12.53 17.67
N GLU A 454 -9.88 -12.62 18.28
CA GLU A 454 -10.90 -11.57 18.24
C GLU A 454 -11.41 -11.30 19.64
N TYR A 455 -11.59 -10.03 19.98
CA TYR A 455 -12.31 -9.62 21.18
C TYR A 455 -13.01 -8.29 20.92
N GLU A 456 -14.33 -8.26 21.17
CA GLU A 456 -15.18 -7.09 20.92
C GLU A 456 -15.03 -6.55 19.49
N ASN A 457 -14.49 -5.34 19.35
CA ASN A 457 -14.33 -4.64 18.08
C ASN A 457 -12.95 -4.83 17.43
N PHE A 458 -12.08 -5.69 17.98
CA PHE A 458 -10.72 -5.87 17.48
C PHE A 458 -10.42 -7.32 17.07
N GLY A 459 -9.85 -7.49 15.88
CA GLY A 459 -9.36 -8.76 15.36
C GLY A 459 -7.90 -8.68 14.89
N LEU A 460 -7.11 -9.71 15.24
CA LEU A 460 -5.77 -9.98 14.71
C LEU A 460 -5.77 -11.32 13.97
N VAL A 461 -5.44 -11.30 12.68
CA VAL A 461 -5.57 -12.47 11.79
C VAL A 461 -4.26 -12.78 11.09
N LEU A 462 -3.79 -14.03 11.25
CA LEU A 462 -2.69 -14.57 10.44
C LEU A 462 -3.27 -15.30 9.24
N VAL A 463 -2.89 -14.91 8.03
CA VAL A 463 -3.30 -15.54 6.77
C VAL A 463 -2.21 -16.51 6.33
N ARG A 464 -2.55 -17.80 6.22
CA ARG A 464 -1.56 -18.83 5.86
C ARG A 464 -1.17 -18.71 4.40
N ASN A 465 0.08 -19.09 4.10
CA ASN A 465 0.62 -19.15 2.73
C ASN A 465 0.56 -17.82 1.95
N ALA A 466 0.49 -16.69 2.65
CA ALA A 466 0.58 -15.36 2.08
C ALA A 466 1.82 -14.65 2.60
N GLY A 467 2.52 -13.89 1.76
CA GLY A 467 3.49 -12.87 2.14
C GLY A 467 2.82 -11.52 2.35
N HIS A 468 3.55 -10.45 2.09
CA HIS A 468 3.15 -9.07 2.35
C HIS A 468 1.85 -8.66 1.63
N MET A 469 1.75 -8.98 0.33
CA MET A 469 0.55 -8.70 -0.47
C MET A 469 -0.46 -9.84 -0.33
N VAL A 470 -1.12 -9.93 0.83
CA VAL A 470 -2.06 -11.02 1.17
C VAL A 470 -3.09 -11.30 0.08
N PRO A 471 -3.76 -10.31 -0.52
CA PRO A 471 -4.77 -10.60 -1.53
C PRO A 471 -4.18 -11.10 -2.87
N TYR A 472 -2.91 -10.81 -3.16
CA TYR A 472 -2.22 -11.37 -4.31
C TYR A 472 -1.86 -12.85 -4.09
N ASP A 473 -1.24 -13.19 -2.95
CA ASP A 473 -0.78 -14.55 -2.68
C ASP A 473 -1.93 -15.52 -2.36
N GLN A 474 -2.99 -15.02 -1.69
CA GLN A 474 -4.14 -15.83 -1.26
C GLN A 474 -5.47 -15.12 -1.60
N PRO A 475 -5.85 -14.98 -2.89
CA PRO A 475 -6.99 -14.17 -3.32
C PRO A 475 -8.33 -14.62 -2.72
N VAL A 476 -8.55 -15.93 -2.59
CA VAL A 476 -9.77 -16.49 -1.97
C VAL A 476 -9.88 -16.09 -0.50
N LEU A 477 -8.75 -16.14 0.21
CA LEU A 477 -8.70 -15.87 1.65
C LEU A 477 -8.81 -14.37 1.89
N GLY A 478 -8.10 -13.55 1.11
CA GLY A 478 -8.22 -12.09 1.14
C GLY A 478 -9.67 -11.64 0.88
N TYR A 479 -10.37 -12.27 -0.06
CA TYR A 479 -11.78 -11.98 -0.35
C TYR A 479 -12.72 -12.37 0.81
N ASP A 480 -12.56 -13.55 1.43
CA ASP A 480 -13.36 -13.92 2.60
C ASP A 480 -13.05 -13.01 3.82
N LEU A 481 -11.77 -12.66 4.00
CA LEU A 481 -11.30 -11.79 5.07
C LEU A 481 -11.95 -10.41 5.01
N ILE A 482 -11.91 -9.73 3.85
CA ILE A 482 -12.50 -8.40 3.74
C ILE A 482 -14.02 -8.44 3.92
N ASN A 483 -14.69 -9.47 3.39
CA ASN A 483 -16.14 -9.56 3.50
C ASN A 483 -16.58 -9.85 4.94
N ARG A 484 -15.85 -10.68 5.68
CA ARG A 484 -16.09 -10.88 7.11
C ARG A 484 -15.95 -9.58 7.87
N PHE A 485 -14.86 -8.86 7.59
CA PHE A 485 -14.58 -7.58 8.22
C PHE A 485 -15.70 -6.58 7.98
N THR A 486 -16.12 -6.35 6.74
CA THR A 486 -17.11 -5.31 6.41
C THR A 486 -18.54 -5.72 6.76
N THR A 487 -18.86 -7.02 6.74
CA THR A 487 -20.20 -7.51 7.18
C THR A 487 -20.31 -7.79 8.68
N GLY A 488 -19.21 -7.76 9.42
CA GLY A 488 -19.19 -7.99 10.87
C GLY A 488 -19.33 -9.46 11.24
N LYS A 489 -19.02 -10.35 10.31
CA LYS A 489 -19.07 -11.79 10.51
C LYS A 489 -17.77 -12.24 11.19
N PRO A 490 -17.83 -12.90 12.36
CA PRO A 490 -16.63 -13.32 13.07
C PRO A 490 -15.86 -14.40 12.30
N PHE A 491 -14.54 -14.50 12.52
CA PHE A 491 -13.70 -15.51 11.86
C PHE A 491 -13.96 -16.94 12.38
N SER A 492 -14.54 -17.05 13.58
CA SER A 492 -15.00 -18.32 14.16
C SER A 492 -16.23 -18.92 13.46
N ALA A 493 -17.00 -18.10 12.72
CA ALA A 493 -18.17 -18.58 11.98
C ALA A 493 -17.74 -19.46 10.80
N ARG A 494 -18.27 -20.68 10.72
CA ARG A 494 -18.05 -21.58 9.58
C ARG A 494 -18.85 -21.09 8.37
N LEU A 495 -18.20 -21.01 7.21
CA LEU A 495 -18.92 -20.96 5.94
C LEU A 495 -19.34 -22.39 5.59
N GLN A 496 -20.65 -22.66 5.58
CA GLN A 496 -21.20 -23.79 4.85
C GLN A 496 -21.25 -23.39 3.38
N TYR A 497 -20.56 -24.12 2.50
CA TYR A 497 -20.77 -23.96 1.07
C TYR A 497 -22.22 -24.36 0.75
N LEU A 498 -22.94 -23.51 0.03
CA LEU A 498 -24.15 -23.92 -0.68
C LEU A 498 -23.70 -24.84 -1.83
N GLY A 499 -23.45 -26.12 -1.52
CA GLY A 499 -22.92 -27.08 -2.51
C GLY A 499 -22.53 -28.45 -1.97
N GLU A 500 -22.49 -28.66 -0.65
CA GLU A 500 -22.35 -30.01 -0.07
C GLU A 500 -23.71 -30.45 0.48
N ASN A 501 -24.52 -31.07 -0.40
CA ASN A 501 -25.59 -32.01 -0.04
C ASN A 501 -25.26 -33.37 -0.64
#